data_AF-I3S1K0-F1
#
_entry.id   AF-I3S1K0-F1
#
_cell.length_a   1.000
_cell.length_b   1.000
_cell.length_c   1.000
_cell.angle_alpha   90.00
_cell.angle_beta   90.00
_cell.angle_gamma   90.00
#
_symmetry.space_group_name_H-M   'P 1'
#
loop_
_entity.id
_entity.type
_entity.pdbx_description
1 polymer ?
#
loop_
_entity_poly.entity_id
_entity_poly.type
_entity_poly.pdbx_seq_one_letter_code
_entity_poly.pdbx_strand_id
1 'polypeptide(L)'
;MENIILFSLVLFFFMWTSVTGLLSSKGVNYEVQALIGIKNSLVDPHSALNNWDAESVDPCNWAMITCSSDRFVVALGIPSQNISGTLSSSIGSLPNLQTVLLQDNNSQRC
;
A
#
# COMPACT_ATOMS: atom_id res chain seq x y z
N MET A 1 16.63 14.42 -50.18
CA MET A 1 17.08 13.93 -48.85
C MET A 1 16.20 14.45 -47.73
N GLU A 2 15.76 15.71 -47.77
CA GLU A 2 14.90 16.34 -46.73
C GLU A 2 13.57 15.62 -46.50
N ASN A 3 12.89 15.19 -47.57
CA ASN A 3 11.60 14.47 -47.47
C ASN A 3 11.71 13.09 -46.81
N ILE A 4 12.87 12.43 -46.90
CA ILE A 4 13.11 11.11 -46.28
C ILE A 4 13.33 11.27 -44.77
N ILE A 5 14.04 12.32 -44.36
CA ILE A 5 14.26 12.64 -42.94
C ILE A 5 12.92 12.99 -42.27
N LEU A 6 12.09 13.80 -42.93
CA LEU A 6 10.74 14.12 -42.46
C LEU A 6 9.88 12.86 -42.28
N PHE A 7 9.91 11.93 -43.25
CA PHE A 7 9.16 10.69 -43.16
C PHE A 7 9.61 9.80 -41.99
N SER A 8 10.92 9.69 -41.77
CA SER A 8 11.50 8.93 -40.64
C SER A 8 11.16 9.56 -39.28
N LEU A 9 11.17 10.89 -39.17
CA LEU A 9 10.80 11.60 -37.93
C LEU A 9 9.30 11.43 -37.60
N VAL A 10 8.44 11.46 -38.61
CA VAL A 10 7.00 11.22 -38.44
C VAL A 10 6.74 9.79 -37.97
N LEU A 11 7.38 8.78 -38.58
CA LEU A 11 7.26 7.39 -38.15
C LEU A 11 7.77 7.16 -36.72
N PHE A 12 8.87 7.80 -36.33
CA PHE A 12 9.40 7.72 -34.97
C PHE A 12 8.43 8.34 -33.94
N PHE A 13 7.77 9.44 -34.30
CA PHE A 13 6.76 10.10 -33.46
C PHE A 13 5.50 9.23 -33.28
N PHE A 14 5.02 8.59 -34.35
CA PHE A 14 3.89 7.64 -34.25
C PHE A 14 4.21 6.41 -33.40
N MET A 15 5.46 5.90 -33.47
CA MET A 15 5.90 4.78 -32.63
C MET A 15 6.04 5.18 -31.15
N TRP A 16 6.43 6.42 -30.85
CA TRP A 16 6.46 6.94 -29.47
C TRP A 16 5.07 7.02 -28.83
N THR A 17 4.05 7.39 -29.60
CA THR A 17 2.66 7.46 -29.11
C THR A 17 2.03 6.10 -28.80
N SER A 18 2.64 5.00 -29.26
CA SER A 18 2.13 3.65 -29.05
C SER A 18 2.61 2.99 -27.74
N VAL A 19 3.55 3.61 -27.03
CA VAL A 19 4.21 2.99 -25.86
C VAL A 19 3.56 3.35 -24.50
N THR A 20 2.61 4.28 -24.45
CA THR A 20 2.03 4.75 -23.17
C THR A 20 0.79 3.98 -22.68
N GLY A 21 0.44 2.83 -23.29
CA GLY A 21 -0.86 2.18 -23.10
C GLY A 21 -0.96 0.97 -22.15
N LEU A 22 0.08 0.60 -21.37
CA LEU A 22 0.07 -0.66 -20.59
C LEU A 22 0.42 -0.52 -19.10
N LEU A 23 0.39 0.68 -18.53
CA LEU A 23 0.24 0.81 -17.08
C LEU A 23 -1.26 0.86 -16.78
N SER A 24 -1.88 -0.32 -16.69
CA SER A 24 -3.11 -0.42 -15.92
C SER A 24 -2.78 0.14 -14.55
N SER A 25 -3.44 1.21 -14.11
CA SER A 25 -3.45 1.52 -12.69
C SER A 25 -4.05 0.26 -12.05
N LYS A 26 -3.21 -0.65 -11.54
CA LYS A 26 -3.66 -1.63 -10.56
C LYS A 26 -4.48 -0.81 -9.58
N GLY A 27 -5.79 -1.04 -9.56
CA GLY A 27 -6.74 -0.17 -8.86
C GLY A 27 -6.18 0.10 -7.47
N VAL A 28 -6.01 1.38 -7.13
CA VAL A 28 -5.42 1.76 -5.86
C VAL A 28 -6.28 1.14 -4.76
N ASN A 29 -5.68 0.26 -3.96
CA ASN A 29 -6.35 -0.29 -2.79
C ASN A 29 -6.13 0.70 -1.63
N TYR A 30 -7.20 1.37 -1.21
CA TYR A 30 -7.12 2.35 -0.13
C TYR A 30 -6.81 1.73 1.24
N GLU A 31 -7.13 0.45 1.46
CA GLU A 31 -6.74 -0.24 2.69
C GLU A 31 -5.23 -0.48 2.71
N VAL A 32 -4.62 -0.83 1.56
CA VAL A 32 -3.15 -0.89 1.42
C VAL A 32 -2.52 0.45 1.78
N GLN A 33 -3.00 1.55 1.18
CA GLN A 33 -2.47 2.89 1.48
C GLN A 33 -2.62 3.27 2.95
N ALA A 34 -3.78 2.99 3.54
CA ALA A 34 -4.07 3.28 4.94
C ALA A 34 -3.12 2.54 5.89
N LEU A 35 -2.92 1.25 5.64
CA LEU A 35 -2.01 0.39 6.40
C LEU A 35 -0.54 0.78 6.21
N ILE A 36 -0.11 1.13 5.00
CA ILE A 36 1.25 1.66 4.80
C ILE A 36 1.46 2.98 5.55
N GLY A 37 0.44 3.85 5.62
CA GLY A 37 0.47 5.04 6.46
C GLY A 37 0.69 4.72 7.95
N ILE A 38 0.05 3.66 8.45
CA ILE A 38 0.26 3.17 9.83
C ILE A 38 1.67 2.59 9.99
N LYS A 39 2.13 1.74 9.08
CA LYS A 39 3.49 1.18 9.15
C LYS A 39 4.56 2.26 9.22
N ASN A 40 4.41 3.32 8.45
CA ASN A 40 5.37 4.43 8.42
C ASN A 40 5.37 5.28 9.71
N SER A 41 4.31 5.24 10.51
CA SER A 41 4.24 5.95 11.80
C SER A 41 4.71 5.09 12.99
N LEU A 42 5.06 3.83 12.74
CA LEU A 42 5.49 2.85 13.73
C LEU A 42 6.98 2.54 13.59
N VAL A 43 7.62 2.25 14.73
CA VAL A 43 8.97 1.70 14.79
C VAL A 43 8.85 0.23 15.18
N ASP A 44 9.28 -0.64 14.28
CA ASP A 44 9.14 -2.10 14.35
C ASP A 44 10.50 -2.81 14.51
N PRO A 45 10.99 -2.99 15.74
CA PRO A 45 12.32 -3.55 15.99
C PRO A 45 12.43 -5.03 15.64
N HIS A 46 11.31 -5.77 15.59
CA HIS A 46 11.28 -7.20 15.31
C HIS A 46 10.85 -7.54 13.89
N SER A 47 10.61 -6.53 13.05
CA SER A 47 10.13 -6.72 11.67
C SER A 47 8.82 -7.50 11.59
N ALA A 48 7.93 -7.32 12.58
CA ALA A 48 6.60 -7.94 12.63
C ALA A 48 5.70 -7.51 11.44
N LEU A 49 5.97 -6.35 10.83
CA LEU A 49 5.25 -5.78 9.70
C LEU A 49 6.03 -5.92 8.38
N ASN A 50 6.99 -6.86 8.30
CA ASN A 50 7.92 -6.98 7.17
C ASN A 50 7.23 -7.21 5.82
N ASN A 51 6.15 -7.98 5.78
CA ASN A 51 5.44 -8.35 4.56
C ASN A 51 4.36 -7.34 4.12
N TRP A 52 4.25 -6.21 4.82
CA TRP A 52 3.40 -5.09 4.39
C TRP A 52 4.09 -4.37 3.22
N ASP A 53 3.51 -4.47 2.03
CA ASP A 53 4.09 -4.01 0.78
C ASP A 53 3.20 -2.94 0.12
N ALA A 54 3.77 -1.76 -0.14
CA ALA A 54 3.04 -0.66 -0.76
C ALA A 54 2.58 -0.95 -2.19
N GLU A 55 3.22 -1.91 -2.87
CA GLU A 55 2.88 -2.34 -4.23
C GLU A 55 1.88 -3.49 -4.26
N SER A 56 1.43 -3.97 -3.08
CA SER A 56 0.42 -5.02 -3.00
C SER A 56 -0.94 -4.52 -3.51
N VAL A 57 -1.68 -5.42 -4.14
CA VAL A 57 -3.08 -5.19 -4.55
C VAL A 57 -4.08 -5.48 -3.43
N ASP A 58 -3.66 -6.25 -2.42
CA ASP A 58 -4.51 -6.77 -1.34
C ASP A 58 -3.68 -6.92 -0.05
N PRO A 59 -4.11 -6.36 1.09
CA PRO A 59 -3.38 -6.47 2.35
C PRO A 59 -3.68 -7.75 3.13
N CYS A 60 -4.65 -8.56 2.71
CA CYS A 60 -5.19 -9.59 3.58
C CYS A 60 -4.32 -10.82 3.85
N ASN A 61 -3.19 -10.96 3.14
CA ASN A 61 -2.18 -11.97 3.43
C ASN A 61 -1.04 -11.40 4.30
N TRP A 62 -1.15 -10.15 4.75
CA TRP A 62 -0.14 -9.53 5.59
C TRP A 62 -0.19 -10.07 7.02
N ALA A 63 0.98 -10.09 7.66
CA ALA A 63 1.06 -10.39 9.08
C ALA A 63 0.26 -9.35 9.85
N MET A 64 -0.34 -9.75 10.98
CA MET A 64 -1.07 -8.86 11.89
C MET A 64 -2.35 -8.23 11.30
N ILE A 65 -2.78 -8.65 10.11
CA ILE A 65 -4.03 -8.24 9.47
C ILE A 65 -5.01 -9.40 9.43
N THR A 66 -6.26 -9.14 9.80
CA THR A 66 -7.38 -10.07 9.60
C THR A 66 -8.40 -9.43 8.68
N CYS A 67 -8.86 -10.21 7.70
CA CYS A 67 -9.89 -9.79 6.77
C CYS A 67 -11.18 -10.61 6.91
N SER A 68 -12.30 -10.02 6.50
CA SER A 68 -13.57 -10.71 6.33
C SER A 68 -13.55 -11.70 5.16
N SER A 69 -14.62 -12.48 5.02
CA SER A 69 -14.87 -13.31 3.82
C SER A 69 -14.90 -12.49 2.53
N ASP A 70 -15.35 -11.23 2.63
CA ASP A 70 -15.48 -10.30 1.50
C ASP A 70 -14.19 -9.52 1.23
N ARG A 71 -13.06 -9.95 1.81
CA ARG A 71 -11.72 -9.38 1.59
C ARG A 71 -11.52 -7.97 2.14
N PHE A 72 -12.35 -7.50 3.07
CA PHE A 72 -12.13 -6.22 3.76
C PHE A 72 -11.31 -6.39 5.02
N VAL A 73 -10.45 -5.41 5.34
CA VAL A 73 -9.70 -5.39 6.59
C VAL A 73 -10.65 -5.14 7.76
N VAL A 74 -10.74 -6.10 8.69
CA VAL A 74 -11.62 -6.03 9.86
C VAL A 74 -10.87 -5.99 11.18
N ALA A 75 -9.62 -6.43 11.22
CA ALA A 75 -8.78 -6.28 12.41
C ALA A 75 -7.32 -5.97 12.09
N LEU A 76 -6.74 -5.08 12.90
CA LEU A 76 -5.32 -4.82 13.00
C LEU A 76 -4.84 -5.27 14.38
N GLY A 77 -4.04 -6.33 14.44
CA GLY A 77 -3.61 -6.92 15.71
C GLY A 77 -2.11 -7.09 15.79
N ILE A 78 -1.45 -6.21 16.54
CA ILE A 78 0.01 -6.17 16.71
C ILE A 78 0.41 -6.35 18.18
N PRO A 79 -0.05 -7.38 18.92
CA PRO A 79 0.24 -7.49 20.35
C PRO A 79 1.71 -7.85 20.62
N SER A 80 2.28 -7.29 21.69
CA SER A 80 3.57 -7.74 22.26
C SER A 80 4.75 -7.73 21.27
N GLN A 81 4.74 -6.83 20.28
CA GLN A 81 5.79 -6.76 19.25
C GLN A 81 6.92 -5.78 19.62
N ASN A 82 6.85 -5.16 20.81
CA ASN A 82 7.76 -4.08 21.23
C ASN A 82 7.74 -2.89 20.24
N ILE A 83 6.62 -2.71 19.55
CA ILE A 83 6.45 -1.62 18.59
C ILE A 83 6.31 -0.31 19.36
N SER A 84 6.92 0.75 18.83
CA SER A 84 6.79 2.12 19.36
C SER A 84 6.36 3.08 18.25
N GLY A 85 6.15 4.36 18.58
CA GLY A 85 5.61 5.36 17.67
C GLY A 85 4.16 5.74 17.99
N THR A 86 3.48 6.35 17.02
CA THR A 86 2.09 6.82 17.14
C THR A 86 1.23 6.14 16.09
N LEU A 87 -0.03 5.84 16.42
CA LEU A 87 -0.96 5.28 15.44
C LEU A 87 -1.36 6.39 14.46
N SER A 88 -1.07 6.20 13.17
CA SER A 88 -1.43 7.16 12.12
C SER A 88 -2.94 7.36 12.06
N SER A 89 -3.38 8.61 11.79
CA SER A 89 -4.79 8.93 11.51
C SER A 89 -5.34 8.22 10.28
N SER A 90 -4.47 7.67 9.42
CA SER A 90 -4.86 6.82 8.30
C SER A 90 -5.62 5.55 8.71
N ILE A 91 -5.60 5.16 10.00
CA ILE A 91 -6.49 4.13 10.54
C ILE A 91 -7.98 4.43 10.26
N GLY A 92 -8.36 5.72 10.18
CA GLY A 92 -9.71 6.15 9.85
C GLY A 92 -10.12 5.89 8.39
N SER A 93 -9.17 5.52 7.53
CA SER A 93 -9.42 5.15 6.13
C SER A 93 -9.70 3.65 5.94
N LEU A 94 -9.88 2.89 7.03
CA LEU A 94 -10.26 1.47 7.01
C LEU A 94 -11.75 1.33 7.42
N PRO A 95 -12.70 1.39 6.46
CA PRO A 95 -14.12 1.56 6.76
C PRO A 95 -14.76 0.34 7.44
N ASN A 96 -14.18 -0.85 7.27
CA ASN A 96 -14.68 -2.10 7.84
C ASN A 96 -13.91 -2.53 9.09
N LEU A 97 -12.97 -1.72 9.57
CA LEU A 97 -12.15 -2.05 10.72
C LEU A 97 -13.01 -2.07 11.99
N GLN A 98 -13.01 -3.21 12.66
CA GLN A 98 -13.80 -3.45 13.87
C GLN A 98 -12.90 -3.57 15.11
N THR A 99 -11.69 -4.07 14.94
CA THR A 99 -10.82 -4.44 16.06
C THR A 99 -9.41 -3.89 15.86
N VAL A 100 -8.90 -3.20 16.89
CA VAL A 100 -7.50 -2.74 16.98
C VAL A 100 -6.91 -3.29 18.27
N LEU A 101 -5.90 -4.16 18.14
CA LEU A 101 -5.22 -4.80 19.26
C LEU A 101 -3.75 -4.36 19.27
N LEU A 102 -3.40 -3.50 20.23
CA LEU A 102 -2.06 -2.91 20.37
C LEU A 102 -1.46 -3.17 21.77
N GLN A 103 -2.04 -4.08 22.56
CA GLN A 103 -1.58 -4.38 23.91
C GLN A 103 -0.09 -4.76 23.96
N ASP A 104 0.54 -4.45 25.08
CA ASP A 104 1.94 -4.76 25.38
C ASP A 104 2.94 -4.21 24.35
N ASN A 105 2.66 -3.02 23.80
CA ASN A 105 3.58 -2.22 23.01
C ASN A 105 3.93 -0.91 23.69
N ASN A 106 4.95 -0.24 23.17
CA ASN A 106 5.43 1.05 23.64
C ASN A 106 4.89 2.22 22.80
N SER A 107 3.78 2.02 22.08
CA SER A 107 3.15 3.05 21.25
C SER A 107 2.48 4.11 22.14
N GLN A 108 2.77 5.39 21.85
CA GLN A 108 2.30 6.51 22.65
C GLN A 108 0.88 6.91 22.27
N ARG A 109 -0.10 6.15 22.79
CA ARG A 109 -1.56 6.38 22.66
C ARG A 109 -2.10 6.43 21.21
N CYS A 110 -3.39 6.12 21.09
CA CYS A 110 -4.19 6.44 19.90
C CYS A 110 -4.64 7.89 19.98
#